data_AF-A0AAU0WZ79-F1
#
_entry.id   AF-A0AAU0WZ79-F1
#
_cell.length_a   1.000
_cell.length_b   1.000
_cell.length_c   1.000
_cell.angle_alpha   90.00
_cell.angle_beta   90.00
_cell.angle_gamma   90.00
#
_symmetry.space_group_name_H-M   'P 1'
#
loop_
_entity.id
_entity.type
_entity.pdbx_description
1 polymer ?
#
loop_
_entity_poly.entity_id
_entity_poly.type
_entity_poly.pdbx_seq_one_letter_code
_entity_poly.pdbx_strand_id
1 'polypeptide(L)'
;MPARHRRLAILAATAALVAIPATVGCSAVDKALDCARTADSIADSVTDLQQAVENASNDPTQAGESLDKIDKNLDDIGDKTDNADVSKAVDDLNKAVDNVRTSIKNGDEAPDVTPVTDSAGELTKVCTSS
;
A
#
# COMPACT_ATOMS: atom_id res chain seq x y z
N MET A 1 -43.86 -2.20 28.77
CA MET A 1 -43.35 -3.56 28.50
C MET A 1 -44.20 -4.18 27.40
N PRO A 2 -43.57 -4.61 26.30
CA PRO A 2 -43.56 -6.04 26.03
C PRO A 2 -42.15 -6.54 25.76
N ALA A 3 -41.77 -7.60 26.46
CA ALA A 3 -40.68 -8.47 26.06
C ALA A 3 -41.15 -9.31 24.87
N ARG A 4 -40.34 -9.41 23.81
CA ARG A 4 -40.49 -10.51 22.85
C ARG A 4 -39.15 -11.00 22.35
N HIS A 5 -38.95 -12.28 22.62
CA HIS A 5 -37.78 -13.11 22.43
C HIS A 5 -37.34 -13.32 20.98
N ARG A 6 -36.04 -13.66 20.90
CA ARG A 6 -35.40 -14.61 19.95
C ARG A 6 -35.28 -14.09 18.52
N ARG A 7 -34.13 -14.21 17.85
CA ARG A 7 -33.33 -15.43 17.70
C ARG A 7 -31.85 -15.09 17.46
N LEU A 8 -30.99 -15.85 18.12
CA LEU A 8 -29.63 -16.11 17.70
C LEU A 8 -29.68 -16.70 16.27
N ALA A 9 -29.05 -16.03 15.32
CA ALA A 9 -28.69 -16.60 14.03
C ALA A 9 -27.16 -16.64 14.00
N ILE A 10 -26.60 -17.74 14.48
CA ILE A 10 -25.20 -18.07 14.29
C ILE A 10 -25.08 -18.47 12.82
N LEU A 11 -24.57 -17.57 11.99
CA LEU A 11 -24.19 -17.86 10.62
C LEU A 11 -22.91 -18.70 10.66
N ALA A 12 -23.06 -20.01 10.48
CA ALA A 12 -21.94 -20.90 10.22
C ALA A 12 -21.46 -20.65 8.79
N ALA A 13 -20.41 -19.84 8.62
CA ALA A 13 -19.72 -19.71 7.36
C ALA A 13 -18.87 -20.98 7.13
N THR A 14 -19.34 -21.88 6.27
CA THR A 14 -18.54 -23.01 5.79
C THR A 14 -17.48 -22.48 4.83
N ALA A 15 -16.24 -22.34 5.31
CA ALA A 15 -15.09 -22.09 4.45
C ALA A 15 -14.77 -23.36 3.66
N ALA A 16 -15.09 -23.37 2.36
CA ALA A 16 -14.64 -24.42 1.45
C ALA A 16 -13.15 -24.21 1.16
N LEU A 17 -12.28 -25.01 1.78
CA LEU A 17 -10.87 -25.10 1.42
C LEU A 17 -10.75 -25.86 0.09
N VAL A 18 -10.59 -25.12 -1.00
CA VAL A 18 -10.22 -25.68 -2.31
C VAL A 18 -8.76 -26.09 -2.24
N ALA A 19 -8.48 -27.40 -2.28
CA ALA A 19 -7.13 -27.92 -2.42
C ALA A 19 -6.67 -27.73 -3.87
N ILE A 20 -5.81 -26.75 -4.12
CA ILE A 20 -5.18 -26.48 -5.42
C ILE A 20 -3.96 -27.42 -5.59
N PRO A 21 -3.70 -28.00 -6.78
CA PRO A 21 -2.53 -28.85 -7.00
C PRO A 21 -1.24 -28.04 -6.87
N ALA A 22 -0.44 -28.35 -5.85
CA ALA A 22 0.75 -27.61 -5.44
C ALA A 22 2.02 -27.96 -6.26
N THR A 23 1.95 -27.98 -7.59
CA THR A 23 3.13 -28.27 -8.42
C THR A 23 3.81 -27.03 -9.01
N VAL A 24 3.28 -25.83 -8.74
CA VAL A 24 3.89 -24.50 -9.00
C VAL A 24 4.08 -23.67 -7.70
N GLY A 25 3.95 -24.34 -6.55
CA GLY A 25 3.39 -23.76 -5.32
C GLY A 25 4.31 -22.98 -4.37
N CYS A 26 5.58 -22.74 -4.71
CA CYS A 26 6.43 -21.86 -3.88
C CYS A 26 6.73 -20.54 -4.57
N SER A 27 7.13 -20.53 -5.86
CA SER A 27 7.58 -19.29 -6.52
C SER A 27 6.52 -18.20 -6.62
N ALA A 28 5.24 -18.56 -6.79
CA ALA A 28 4.14 -17.60 -6.78
C ALA A 28 3.86 -17.07 -5.37
N VAL A 29 3.93 -17.93 -4.36
CA VAL A 29 3.75 -17.56 -2.94
C VAL A 29 4.92 -16.70 -2.46
N ASP A 30 6.15 -17.02 -2.86
CA ASP A 30 7.36 -16.26 -2.58
C ASP A 30 7.27 -14.86 -3.21
N LYS A 31 6.84 -14.75 -4.47
CA LYS A 31 6.59 -13.46 -5.14
C LYS A 31 5.49 -12.65 -4.44
N ALA A 32 4.39 -13.29 -4.04
CA ALA A 32 3.31 -12.62 -3.30
C ALA A 32 3.78 -12.14 -1.93
N LEU A 33 4.60 -12.93 -1.23
CA LEU A 33 5.18 -12.56 0.05
C LEU A 33 6.19 -11.42 -0.08
N ASP A 34 7.02 -11.42 -1.13
CA ASP A 34 7.94 -10.32 -1.44
C ASP A 34 7.18 -9.04 -1.81
N CYS A 35 6.10 -9.14 -2.61
CA CYS A 35 5.20 -8.02 -2.91
C CYS A 35 4.62 -7.43 -1.62
N ALA A 36 4.08 -8.29 -0.73
CA ALA A 36 3.50 -7.85 0.53
C ALA A 36 4.53 -7.19 1.45
N ARG A 37 5.74 -7.73 1.55
CA ARG A 37 6.82 -7.14 2.38
C ARG A 37 7.28 -5.78 1.86
N THR A 38 7.42 -5.64 0.54
CA THR A 38 7.81 -4.35 -0.02
C THR A 38 6.66 -3.34 0.04
N ALA A 39 5.41 -3.77 -0.15
CA ALA A 39 4.24 -2.93 0.07
C ALA A 39 4.13 -2.44 1.53
N ASP A 40 4.49 -3.28 2.51
CA ASP A 40 4.58 -2.91 3.92
C ASP A 40 5.67 -1.85 4.16
N SER A 41 6.86 -2.03 3.57
CA SER A 41 7.94 -1.03 3.63
C SER A 41 7.56 0.31 2.99
N ILE A 42 6.69 0.28 1.96
CA ILE A 42 6.09 1.48 1.36
C ILE A 42 5.10 2.13 2.34
N ALA A 43 4.23 1.36 2.98
CA ALA A 43 3.29 1.89 3.97
C ALA A 43 4.00 2.58 5.14
N ASP A 44 5.12 2.03 5.60
CA ASP A 44 6.00 2.68 6.58
C ASP A 44 6.58 4.00 6.03
N SER A 45 7.12 3.98 4.81
CA SER A 45 7.69 5.18 4.18
C SER A 45 6.64 6.28 3.91
N VAL A 46 5.39 5.90 3.65
CA VAL A 46 4.24 6.81 3.54
C VAL A 46 3.87 7.40 4.90
N THR A 47 3.94 6.60 5.97
CA THR A 47 3.73 7.09 7.34
C THR A 47 4.83 8.09 7.72
N ASP A 48 6.09 7.80 7.38
CA ASP A 48 7.21 8.73 7.54
C ASP A 48 6.99 10.03 6.74
N LEU A 49 6.45 9.93 5.52
CA LEU A 49 6.11 11.10 4.72
C LEU A 49 5.02 11.96 5.38
N GLN A 50 3.94 11.34 5.88
CA GLN A 50 2.87 12.06 6.59
C GLN A 50 3.43 12.81 7.79
N GLN A 51 4.25 12.14 8.61
CA GLN A 51 4.89 12.76 9.76
C GLN A 51 5.86 13.87 9.35
N ALA A 52 6.61 13.70 8.26
CA ALA A 52 7.52 14.71 7.75
C ALA A 52 6.78 15.96 7.28
N VAL A 53 5.63 15.81 6.61
CA VAL A 53 4.78 16.94 6.21
C VAL A 53 4.18 17.65 7.43
N GLU A 54 3.70 16.91 8.43
CA GLU A 54 3.21 17.50 9.69
C GLU A 54 4.29 18.24 10.47
N ASN A 55 5.55 17.80 10.34
CA ASN A 55 6.71 18.39 11.01
C ASN A 55 7.56 19.28 10.10
N ALA A 56 7.07 19.66 8.91
CA ALA A 56 7.87 20.33 7.88
C ALA A 56 8.51 21.65 8.36
N SER A 57 7.90 22.34 9.32
CA SER A 57 8.47 23.55 9.93
C SER A 57 9.77 23.32 10.72
N ASN A 58 10.04 22.09 11.16
CA ASN A 58 11.27 21.73 11.87
C ASN A 58 12.39 21.32 10.91
N ASP A 59 12.04 20.60 9.84
CA ASP A 59 12.99 20.07 8.88
C ASP A 59 12.32 19.86 7.50
N PRO A 60 12.52 20.79 6.56
CA PRO A 60 11.87 20.74 5.25
C PRO A 60 12.45 19.66 4.32
N THR A 61 13.56 19.00 4.67
CA THR A 61 14.15 17.97 3.80
C THR A 61 13.57 16.58 4.01
N GLN A 62 12.97 16.30 5.18
CA GLN A 62 12.47 14.96 5.52
C GLN A 62 11.38 14.45 4.56
N ALA A 63 10.50 15.32 4.08
CA ALA A 63 9.46 14.92 3.13
C ALA A 63 10.08 14.40 1.82
N GLY A 64 11.15 15.06 1.33
CA GLY A 64 11.89 14.62 0.16
C GLY A 64 12.55 13.25 0.35
N GLU A 65 13.19 13.04 1.50
CA GLU A 65 13.82 11.76 1.83
C GLU A 65 12.81 10.61 1.92
N SER A 66 11.63 10.85 2.50
CA SER A 66 10.56 9.85 2.56
C SER A 66 10.02 9.52 1.16
N LEU A 67 9.85 10.52 0.29
CA LEU A 67 9.46 10.30 -1.12
C LEU A 67 10.51 9.48 -1.88
N ASP A 68 11.79 9.74 -1.66
CA ASP A 68 12.88 8.99 -2.29
C ASP A 68 12.94 7.52 -1.82
N LYS A 69 12.61 7.25 -0.55
CA LYS A 69 12.46 5.87 -0.05
C LYS A 69 11.27 5.17 -0.70
N ILE A 70 10.13 5.86 -0.86
CA ILE A 70 8.94 5.30 -1.52
C ILE A 70 9.29 4.89 -2.95
N ASP A 71 9.89 5.78 -3.74
CA ASP A 71 10.32 5.47 -5.12
C ASP A 71 11.23 4.25 -5.18
N LYS A 72 12.23 4.19 -4.31
CA LYS A 72 13.19 3.09 -4.31
C LYS A 72 12.50 1.75 -4.04
N ASN A 73 11.51 1.74 -3.15
CA ASN A 73 10.73 0.54 -2.87
C ASN A 73 9.78 0.19 -4.05
N LEU A 74 9.28 1.19 -4.78
CA LEU A 74 8.43 0.98 -5.95
C LEU A 74 9.18 0.39 -7.13
N ASP A 75 10.39 0.89 -7.40
CA ASP A 75 11.30 0.33 -8.39
C ASP A 75 11.59 -1.16 -8.08
N ASP A 76 11.87 -1.46 -6.81
CA ASP A 76 12.11 -2.82 -6.34
C ASP A 76 10.91 -3.76 -6.52
N ILE A 77 9.66 -3.27 -6.43
CA ILE A 77 8.46 -4.06 -6.70
C ILE A 77 8.28 -4.27 -8.20
N GLY A 78 8.39 -3.19 -8.98
CA GLY A 78 8.21 -3.21 -10.43
C GLY A 78 9.13 -4.23 -11.11
N ASP A 79 10.37 -4.33 -10.64
CA ASP A 79 11.38 -5.27 -11.17
C ASP A 79 11.13 -6.73 -10.79
N LYS A 80 10.31 -7.01 -9.76
CA LYS A 80 10.09 -8.36 -9.21
C LYS A 80 8.75 -8.97 -9.60
N THR A 81 7.86 -8.19 -10.21
CA THR A 81 6.50 -8.60 -10.53
C THR A 81 6.19 -8.52 -12.02
N ASP A 82 5.49 -9.52 -12.53
CA ASP A 82 4.96 -9.54 -13.90
C ASP A 82 3.44 -9.27 -13.92
N ASN A 83 2.85 -8.93 -12.75
CA ASN A 83 1.42 -8.73 -12.60
C ASN A 83 1.01 -7.31 -13.02
N ALA A 84 0.18 -7.20 -14.05
CA ALA A 84 -0.31 -5.93 -14.59
C ALA A 84 -1.06 -5.07 -13.56
N ASP A 85 -1.78 -5.69 -12.62
CA ASP A 85 -2.49 -4.95 -11.57
C ASP A 85 -1.50 -4.34 -10.57
N VAL A 86 -0.42 -5.07 -10.25
CA VAL A 86 0.65 -4.55 -9.39
C VAL A 86 1.38 -3.42 -10.12
N SER A 87 1.74 -3.59 -11.40
CA SER A 87 2.37 -2.54 -12.19
C SER A 87 1.51 -1.28 -12.26
N LYS A 88 0.19 -1.42 -12.43
CA LYS A 88 -0.75 -0.30 -12.43
C LYS A 88 -0.78 0.41 -11.07
N ALA A 89 -0.82 -0.34 -9.97
CA ALA A 89 -0.80 0.25 -8.62
C ALA A 89 0.52 0.97 -8.33
N VAL A 90 1.65 0.42 -8.79
CA VAL A 90 2.97 1.07 -8.73
C VAL A 90 2.97 2.38 -9.53
N ASP A 91 2.46 2.37 -10.76
CA ASP A 91 2.36 3.58 -11.59
C ASP A 91 1.51 4.68 -10.95
N ASP A 92 0.38 4.30 -10.34
CA ASP A 92 -0.53 5.26 -9.71
C ASP A 92 0.06 5.82 -8.40
N LEU A 93 0.86 5.04 -7.67
CA LEU A 93 1.61 5.53 -6.52
C LEU A 93 2.77 6.45 -6.94
N ASN A 94 3.53 6.09 -7.99
CA ASN A 94 4.59 6.95 -8.55
C ASN A 94 4.06 8.33 -8.96
N LYS A 95 2.91 8.38 -9.65
CA LYS A 95 2.27 9.67 -10.00
C LYS A 95 1.89 10.49 -8.77
N ALA A 96 1.39 9.85 -7.72
CA ALA A 96 1.03 10.54 -6.49
C ALA A 96 2.28 11.13 -5.81
N VAL A 97 3.37 10.36 -5.75
CA VAL A 97 4.67 10.82 -5.22
C VAL A 97 5.21 12.00 -6.03
N ASP A 98 5.16 11.93 -7.36
CA ASP A 98 5.60 13.01 -8.24
C ASP A 98 4.78 14.30 -8.07
N ASN A 99 3.48 14.18 -7.84
CA ASN A 99 2.62 15.33 -7.54
C ASN A 99 3.05 16.00 -6.22
N VAL A 100 3.29 15.21 -5.17
CA VAL A 100 3.78 15.74 -3.87
C VAL A 100 5.13 16.44 -4.05
N ARG A 101 6.08 15.81 -4.74
CA ARG A 101 7.38 16.43 -5.05
C ARG A 101 7.23 17.74 -5.82
N THR A 102 6.30 17.77 -6.78
CA THR A 102 6.02 18.97 -7.57
C THR A 102 5.47 20.10 -6.69
N SER A 103 4.54 19.80 -5.79
CA SER A 103 4.03 20.76 -4.81
C SER A 103 5.15 21.33 -3.93
N ILE A 104 6.00 20.47 -3.37
CA ILE A 104 7.15 20.89 -2.55
C ILE A 104 8.10 21.80 -3.35
N LYS A 105 8.44 21.42 -4.59
CA LYS A 105 9.30 22.23 -5.49
C LYS A 105 8.68 23.59 -5.81
N ASN A 106 7.35 23.69 -5.82
CA ASN A 106 6.60 24.93 -6.04
C ASN A 106 6.44 25.77 -4.77
N GLY A 107 6.99 25.33 -3.63
CA GLY A 107 6.97 26.06 -2.36
C GLY A 107 5.77 25.73 -1.47
N ASP A 108 5.07 24.62 -1.72
CA ASP A 108 4.06 24.12 -0.80
C ASP A 108 4.74 23.47 0.42
N GLU A 109 4.56 24.07 1.59
CA GLU A 109 5.12 23.58 2.86
C GLU A 109 4.26 22.47 3.48
N ALA A 110 3.02 22.27 3.01
CA ALA A 110 2.09 21.28 3.53
C ALA A 110 1.33 20.59 2.37
N PRO A 111 2.06 19.89 1.47
CA PRO A 111 1.45 19.25 0.32
C PRO A 111 0.43 18.18 0.75
N ASP A 112 -0.64 18.03 -0.03
CA ASP A 112 -1.61 16.95 0.18
C ASP A 112 -1.00 15.58 -0.16
N VAL A 113 -0.82 14.75 0.87
CA VAL A 113 -0.28 13.38 0.78
C VAL A 113 -1.37 12.30 0.79
N THR A 114 -2.65 12.69 0.80
CA THR A 114 -3.77 11.75 0.72
C THR A 114 -3.68 10.84 -0.51
N PRO A 115 -3.36 11.35 -1.73
CA PRO A 115 -3.24 10.51 -2.91
C PRO A 115 -2.14 9.44 -2.80
N VAL A 116 -1.02 9.76 -2.11
CA VAL A 116 0.06 8.80 -1.86
C VAL A 116 -0.41 7.69 -0.92
N THR A 117 -1.15 8.07 0.13
CA THR A 117 -1.70 7.13 1.11
C THR A 117 -2.72 6.18 0.49
N ASP A 118 -3.63 6.72 -0.32
CA ASP A 118 -4.65 5.94 -1.02
C ASP A 118 -4.00 4.94 -1.99
N SER A 119 -3.06 5.39 -2.83
CA SER A 119 -2.37 4.53 -3.79
C SER A 119 -1.52 3.44 -3.12
N ALA A 120 -0.87 3.74 -1.98
CA ALA A 120 -0.14 2.74 -1.21
C ALA A 120 -1.09 1.67 -0.60
N GLY A 121 -2.27 2.10 -0.16
CA GLY A 121 -3.33 1.19 0.28
C GLY A 121 -3.82 0.27 -0.83
N GLU A 122 -4.01 0.79 -2.05
CA GLU A 122 -4.38 -0.02 -3.22
C GLU A 122 -3.26 -1.00 -3.61
N LEU A 123 -1.99 -0.57 -3.62
CA LEU A 123 -0.86 -1.47 -3.87
C LEU A 123 -0.82 -2.64 -2.89
N THR A 124 -1.03 -2.38 -1.60
CA THR A 124 -1.09 -3.41 -0.56
C THR A 124 -2.25 -4.38 -0.79
N LYS A 125 -3.43 -3.87 -1.17
CA LYS A 125 -4.58 -4.73 -1.53
C LYS A 125 -4.24 -5.62 -2.70
N VAL A 126 -3.69 -5.07 -3.79
CA VAL A 126 -3.31 -5.84 -4.97
C VAL A 126 -2.27 -6.91 -4.62
N CYS A 127 -1.20 -6.57 -3.89
CA CYS A 127 -0.17 -7.53 -3.46
C CYS A 127 -0.71 -8.68 -2.58
N THR A 128 -1.76 -8.43 -1.80
CA THR A 128 -2.36 -9.46 -0.92
C THR A 128 -3.45 -10.28 -1.59
N SER A 129 -4.04 -9.78 -2.68
CA SER A 129 -5.02 -10.48 -3.51
C SER A 129 -4.43 -11.20 -4.74
N SER A 130 -3.13 -11.04 -5.00
CA SER A 130 -2.40 -11.61 -6.16
C SER A 130 -1.90 -13.03 -5.95
#